data_AF-A0A139PR34-F1
#
_entry.id   AF-A0A139PR34-F1
#
_cell.length_a   1.000
_cell.length_b   1.000
_cell.length_c   1.000
_cell.angle_alpha   90.00
_cell.angle_beta   90.00
_cell.angle_gamma   90.00
#
_symmetry.space_group_name_H-M   'P 1'
#
loop_
_entity.id
_entity.type
_entity.pdbx_description
1 polymer ?
#
loop_
_entity_poly.entity_id
_entity_poly.type
_entity_poly.pdbx_seq_one_letter_code
_entity_poly.pdbx_strand_id
1 'polypeptide(L)'
;MKLLYTDIRTSLTEILTREAEELVAAGKRVFYIAPNSLSFEKERAVLECLSQQASFAITVTRFAQMARYLILNDSPAKTSLDDIGLGMAFYRCLAELAPKDLRVYGAIKQDPQFIQQLIELYHEMTKAQMSFLDLESLTDEDKRADLLLILRKLLLISIKASWLREVSCLN
;
A
#
# COMPACT_ATOMS: atom_id res chain seq x y z
N MET A 1 12.22 -0.73 22.78
CA MET A 1 10.76 -0.66 22.51
C MET A 1 10.06 -0.63 23.86
N LYS A 2 9.23 0.39 24.12
CA LYS A 2 8.48 0.55 25.37
C LYS A 2 7.00 0.36 25.07
N LEU A 3 6.36 -0.61 25.72
CA LEU A 3 4.93 -0.85 25.60
C LEU A 3 4.24 -0.09 26.74
N LEU A 4 3.23 0.72 26.41
CA LEU A 4 2.41 1.42 27.40
C LEU A 4 0.99 0.85 27.37
N TYR A 5 0.49 0.49 28.54
CA TYR A 5 -0.88 0.06 28.74
C TYR A 5 -1.54 1.02 29.72
N THR A 6 -2.74 1.47 29.39
CA THR A 6 -3.55 2.35 30.24
C THR A 6 -4.91 1.72 30.43
N ASP A 7 -5.51 1.97 31.59
CA ASP A 7 -6.92 1.71 31.81
C ASP A 7 -7.77 2.56 30.85
N ILE A 8 -8.99 2.12 30.52
CA ILE A 8 -9.93 2.83 29.64
C ILE A 8 -10.22 4.26 30.14
N ARG A 9 -10.10 4.50 31.46
CA ARG A 9 -10.35 5.80 32.09
C ARG A 9 -9.18 6.77 31.98
N THR A 10 -8.00 6.30 31.62
CA THR A 10 -6.79 7.13 31.51
C THR A 10 -6.47 7.37 30.04
N SER A 11 -6.38 8.65 29.67
CA SER A 11 -6.12 9.05 28.29
C SER A 11 -4.69 8.66 27.88
N LEU A 12 -4.57 7.60 27.08
CA LEU A 12 -3.28 7.23 26.47
C LEU A 12 -2.71 8.37 25.63
N THR A 13 -3.58 9.16 24.98
CA THR A 13 -3.19 10.32 24.18
C THR A 13 -2.41 11.33 25.00
N GLU A 14 -2.88 11.69 26.20
CA GLU A 14 -2.22 12.67 27.07
C GLU A 14 -0.84 12.19 27.56
N ILE A 15 -0.71 10.90 27.85
CA ILE A 15 0.57 10.32 28.28
C ILE A 15 1.56 10.35 27.11
N LEU A 16 1.13 9.95 25.92
CA LEU A 16 1.98 9.91 24.74
C LEU A 16 2.36 11.32 24.26
N THR A 17 1.47 12.31 24.38
CA THR A 17 1.79 13.70 24.01
C THR A 17 2.83 14.29 24.94
N ARG A 18 2.75 14.02 26.26
CA ARG A 18 3.77 14.47 27.21
C ARG A 18 5.13 13.83 26.95
N GLU A 19 5.16 12.51 26.69
CA GLU A 19 6.41 11.81 26.34
C GLU A 19 6.99 12.34 25.02
N ALA A 20 6.14 12.69 24.05
CA ALA A 20 6.56 13.35 22.82
C ALA A 20 7.20 14.72 23.06
N GLU A 21 6.62 15.55 23.94
CA GLU A 21 7.18 16.86 24.30
C GLU A 21 8.54 16.72 25.00
N GLU A 22 8.69 15.76 25.94
CA GLU A 22 9.97 15.47 26.60
C GLU A 22 11.05 15.04 25.59
N LEU A 23 10.70 14.21 24.60
CA LEU A 23 11.60 13.79 23.53
C LEU A 23 12.00 14.95 22.60
N VAL A 24 11.09 15.87 22.32
CA VAL A 24 11.38 17.09 21.55
C VAL A 24 12.27 18.05 22.33
N ALA A 25 12.04 18.22 23.64
CA ALA A 25 12.92 19.00 24.50
C ALA A 25 14.35 18.45 24.54
N ALA A 26 14.50 17.13 24.38
CA ALA A 26 15.79 16.45 24.22
C ALA A 26 16.37 16.56 22.77
N GLY A 27 15.77 17.35 21.89
CA GLY A 27 16.24 17.61 20.52
C GLY A 27 15.89 16.55 19.49
N LYS A 28 14.98 15.61 19.80
CA LYS A 28 14.58 14.55 18.85
C LYS A 28 13.39 14.97 17.99
N ARG A 29 13.34 14.46 16.77
CA ARG A 29 12.13 14.54 15.92
C ARG A 29 11.20 13.40 16.29
N VAL A 30 9.92 13.70 16.50
CA VAL A 30 8.90 12.73 16.93
C VAL A 30 7.83 12.58 15.86
N PHE A 31 7.56 11.34 15.45
CA PHE A 31 6.44 10.99 14.58
C PHE A 31 5.36 10.30 15.42
N TYR A 32 4.21 10.96 15.56
CA TYR A 32 3.05 10.39 16.24
C TYR A 32 2.15 9.71 15.21
N ILE A 33 2.02 8.39 15.27
CA ILE A 33 1.25 7.61 14.29
C ILE A 33 -0.15 7.32 14.85
N ALA A 34 -1.16 7.99 14.29
CA ALA A 34 -2.57 7.75 14.65
C ALA A 34 -3.18 6.60 13.82
N PRO A 35 -4.08 5.79 14.40
CA PRO A 35 -4.79 4.73 13.68
C PRO A 35 -5.79 5.29 12.64
N ASN A 36 -5.94 4.58 11.52
CA ASN A 36 -6.70 5.06 10.35
C ASN A 36 -8.22 5.25 10.61
N SER A 37 -8.82 4.44 11.49
CA SER A 37 -10.27 4.30 11.67
C SER A 37 -10.97 5.45 12.41
N LEU A 38 -10.22 6.32 13.11
CA LEU A 38 -10.74 7.50 13.83
C LEU A 38 -9.80 8.71 13.65
N SER A 39 -9.12 8.73 12.51
CA SER A 39 -7.87 9.46 12.34
C SER A 39 -7.99 10.96 12.55
N PHE A 40 -9.05 11.61 12.07
CA PHE A 40 -9.20 13.06 12.23
C PHE A 40 -9.46 13.48 13.69
N GLU A 41 -10.36 12.79 14.38
CA GLU A 41 -10.65 13.07 15.79
C GLU A 41 -9.46 12.76 16.69
N LYS A 42 -8.72 11.69 16.40
CA LYS A 42 -7.52 11.32 17.15
C LYS A 42 -6.35 12.25 16.85
N GLU A 43 -6.14 12.65 15.60
CA GLU A 43 -5.16 13.67 15.22
C GLU A 43 -5.46 14.99 15.93
N ARG A 44 -6.72 15.42 15.90
CA ARG A 44 -7.17 16.62 16.60
C ARG A 44 -6.96 16.54 18.10
N ALA A 45 -7.36 15.44 18.75
CA ALA A 45 -7.18 15.25 20.19
C ALA A 45 -5.70 15.30 20.60
N VAL A 46 -4.80 14.76 19.78
CA VAL A 46 -3.34 14.86 19.99
C VAL A 46 -2.90 16.31 19.92
N LEU A 47 -3.31 17.04 18.87
CA LEU A 47 -2.95 18.45 18.69
C LEU A 47 -3.50 19.35 19.81
N GLU A 48 -4.69 19.06 20.33
CA GLU A 48 -5.31 19.77 21.45
C GLU A 48 -4.57 19.52 22.78
N CYS A 49 -3.97 18.35 22.96
CA CYS A 49 -3.17 18.01 24.14
C CYS A 49 -1.73 18.55 24.09
N LEU A 50 -1.27 19.03 22.93
CA LEU A 50 0.08 19.60 22.78
C LEU A 50 0.07 21.08 23.19
N SER A 51 0.94 21.42 24.13
CA SER A 51 1.05 22.78 24.68
C SER A 51 1.36 23.85 23.63
N GLN A 52 2.04 23.47 22.54
CA GLN A 52 2.43 24.38 21.45
C GLN A 52 1.59 24.26 20.16
N GLN A 53 0.42 23.60 20.17
CA GLN A 53 -0.50 23.54 19.01
C GLN A 53 0.20 23.29 17.65
N ALA A 54 1.06 22.25 17.61
CA ALA A 54 1.95 21.86 16.50
C ALA A 54 3.30 22.60 16.44
N SER A 55 4.31 21.99 17.04
CA SER A 55 5.72 22.27 16.75
C SER A 55 6.16 21.48 15.52
N PHE A 56 6.98 22.07 14.64
CA PHE A 56 7.64 21.37 13.51
C PHE A 56 8.43 20.10 13.93
N ALA A 57 8.71 19.94 15.22
CA ALA A 57 9.39 18.79 15.78
C ALA A 57 8.47 17.57 16.02
N ILE A 58 7.14 17.76 16.15
CA ILE A 58 6.16 16.69 16.34
C ILE A 58 5.26 16.63 15.10
N THR A 59 5.43 15.58 14.29
CA THR A 59 4.57 15.33 13.12
C THR A 59 3.53 14.29 13.49
N VAL A 60 2.25 14.69 13.51
CA VAL A 60 1.13 13.76 13.67
C VAL A 60 0.72 13.26 12.28
N THR A 61 0.78 11.95 12.04
CA THR A 61 0.44 11.37 10.74
C THR A 61 -0.11 9.95 10.86
N ARG A 62 -0.47 9.34 9.74
CA ARG A 62 -0.98 7.96 9.64
C ARG A 62 0.09 7.08 9.03
N PHE A 63 0.04 5.78 9.31
CA PHE A 63 1.00 4.83 8.74
C PHE A 63 1.04 4.88 7.21
N ALA A 64 -0.13 4.94 6.56
CA ALA A 64 -0.24 5.05 5.10
C ALA A 64 0.37 6.36 4.52
N GLN A 65 0.44 7.42 5.33
CA GLN A 65 0.97 8.72 4.91
C GLN A 65 2.44 8.91 5.33
N MET A 66 2.92 8.15 6.31
CA MET A 66 4.31 8.18 6.78
C MET A 66 5.31 7.88 5.67
N ALA A 67 4.97 6.96 4.75
CA ALA A 67 5.79 6.68 3.58
C ALA A 67 6.09 7.95 2.78
N ARG A 68 5.12 8.88 2.66
CA ARG A 68 5.33 10.16 1.97
C ARG A 68 6.41 11.00 2.66
N TYR A 69 6.41 11.06 3.99
CA TYR A 69 7.40 11.81 4.76
C TYR A 69 8.82 11.24 4.66
N LEU A 70 8.96 9.94 4.40
CA LEU A 70 10.25 9.26 4.26
C LEU A 70 10.75 9.23 2.81
N ILE A 71 9.84 9.32 1.82
CA ILE A 71 10.14 9.18 0.38
C ILE A 71 10.25 10.55 -0.33
N LEU A 72 9.97 11.66 0.37
CA LEU A 72 9.83 13.02 -0.19
C LEU A 72 11.03 13.60 -0.97
N ASN A 73 12.14 12.88 -1.14
CA ASN A 73 13.25 13.32 -1.98
C ASN A 73 13.31 12.68 -3.37
N ASP A 74 12.69 11.51 -3.64
CA ASP A 74 12.85 10.82 -4.94
C ASP A 74 11.68 9.90 -5.30
N SER A 75 10.46 10.43 -5.47
CA SER A 75 9.44 9.66 -6.19
C SER A 75 8.91 10.47 -7.37
N PRO A 76 9.18 10.06 -8.63
CA PRO A 76 8.34 10.51 -9.73
C PRO A 76 6.90 10.15 -9.37
N ALA A 77 5.96 11.03 -9.72
CA ALA A 77 4.55 10.82 -9.50
C ALA A 77 4.13 9.53 -10.20
N LYS A 78 4.15 8.41 -9.47
CA LYS A 78 3.61 7.13 -9.94
C LYS A 78 2.13 7.36 -10.10
N THR A 79 1.71 7.62 -11.33
CA THR A 79 0.31 7.62 -11.74
C THR A 79 -0.21 6.23 -11.39
N SER A 80 -1.01 6.13 -10.32
CA SER A 80 -1.67 4.87 -9.97
C SER A 80 -2.65 4.54 -11.09
N LEU A 81 -2.56 3.33 -11.65
CA LEU A 81 -3.59 2.82 -12.56
C LEU A 81 -4.91 2.73 -11.79
N ASP A 82 -5.96 3.31 -12.36
CA ASP A 82 -7.33 3.13 -11.90
C ASP A 82 -7.83 1.72 -12.26
N ASP A 83 -8.97 1.30 -11.70
CA ASP A 83 -9.51 -0.05 -11.90
C ASP A 83 -9.78 -0.34 -13.39
N ILE A 84 -10.17 0.69 -14.14
CA ILE A 84 -10.37 0.62 -15.59
C ILE A 84 -9.05 0.33 -16.29
N GLY A 85 -8.00 1.10 -16.00
CA GLY A 85 -6.68 0.90 -16.60
C GLY A 85 -6.04 -0.42 -16.17
N LEU A 86 -6.25 -0.85 -14.92
CA LEU A 86 -5.81 -2.15 -14.44
C LEU A 86 -6.54 -3.29 -15.17
N GLY A 87 -7.86 -3.16 -15.37
CA GLY A 87 -8.65 -4.09 -16.18
C GLY A 87 -8.17 -4.18 -17.63
N MET A 88 -7.86 -3.05 -18.25
CA MET A 88 -7.26 -3.01 -19.59
C MET A 88 -5.89 -3.70 -19.62
N ALA A 89 -5.06 -3.51 -18.59
CA ALA A 89 -3.77 -4.16 -18.47
C ALA A 89 -3.91 -5.68 -18.34
N PHE A 90 -4.84 -6.16 -17.50
CA PHE A 90 -5.16 -7.59 -17.39
C PHE A 90 -5.69 -8.15 -18.71
N TYR A 91 -6.64 -7.48 -19.34
CA TYR A 91 -7.22 -7.89 -20.62
C TYR A 91 -6.12 -8.10 -21.68
N ARG A 92 -5.24 -7.10 -21.85
CA ARG A 92 -4.12 -7.16 -22.81
C ARG A 92 -3.12 -8.26 -22.45
N CYS A 93 -2.75 -8.38 -21.17
CA CYS A 93 -1.83 -9.40 -20.68
C CYS A 93 -2.35 -10.83 -20.98
N LEU A 94 -3.63 -11.06 -20.70
CA LEU A 94 -4.32 -12.33 -20.91
C LEU A 94 -4.56 -12.62 -22.40
N ALA A 95 -4.74 -11.58 -23.23
CA ALA A 95 -4.88 -11.74 -24.68
C ALA A 95 -3.59 -12.31 -25.31
N GLU A 96 -2.43 -11.91 -24.81
CA GLU A 96 -1.12 -12.40 -25.25
C GLU A 96 -0.78 -13.82 -24.73
N LEU A 97 -1.56 -14.41 -23.83
CA LEU A 97 -1.38 -15.81 -23.38
C LEU A 97 -2.19 -16.75 -24.27
N ALA A 98 -1.59 -17.85 -24.71
CA ALA A 98 -2.35 -18.89 -25.39
C ALA A 98 -3.28 -19.58 -24.36
N PRO A 99 -4.50 -20.01 -24.74
CA PRO A 99 -5.39 -20.72 -23.82
C PRO A 99 -4.76 -21.97 -23.20
N LYS A 100 -3.81 -22.59 -23.91
CA LYS A 100 -3.08 -23.79 -23.46
C LYS A 100 -1.96 -23.49 -22.44
N ASP A 101 -1.57 -22.22 -22.30
CA ASP A 101 -0.57 -21.80 -21.31
C ASP A 101 -1.17 -21.75 -19.89
N LEU A 102 -2.51 -21.74 -19.80
CA LEU A 102 -3.27 -21.75 -18.57
C LEU A 102 -3.91 -23.13 -18.37
N ARG A 103 -3.68 -23.72 -17.20
CA ARG A 103 -4.15 -25.06 -16.83
C ARG A 103 -5.64 -25.09 -16.53
N VAL A 104 -6.18 -24.02 -15.95
CA VAL A 104 -7.55 -23.93 -15.46
C VAL A 104 -8.29 -22.78 -16.12
N TYR A 105 -7.68 -21.59 -16.16
CA TYR A 105 -8.38 -20.36 -16.55
C TYR A 105 -8.35 -20.06 -18.05
N GLY A 106 -7.79 -20.95 -18.87
CA GLY A 106 -7.62 -20.75 -20.32
C GLY A 106 -8.91 -20.43 -21.06
N ALA A 107 -10.01 -21.09 -20.71
CA ALA A 107 -11.32 -20.90 -21.34
C ALA A 107 -11.99 -19.57 -20.95
N ILE A 108 -11.70 -19.04 -19.76
CA ILE A 108 -12.32 -17.83 -19.20
C ILE A 108 -11.39 -16.61 -19.20
N LYS A 109 -10.18 -16.71 -19.78
CA LYS A 109 -9.13 -15.68 -19.71
C LYS A 109 -9.51 -14.31 -20.30
N GLN A 110 -10.62 -14.21 -21.03
CA GLN A 110 -11.12 -12.95 -21.60
C GLN A 110 -12.52 -12.61 -21.08
N ASP A 111 -13.04 -13.40 -20.15
CA ASP A 111 -14.32 -13.15 -19.52
C ASP A 111 -14.23 -11.89 -18.63
N PRO A 112 -15.13 -10.91 -18.79
CA PRO A 112 -15.09 -9.69 -18.00
C PRO A 112 -15.22 -9.92 -16.49
N GLN A 113 -16.00 -10.91 -16.07
CA GLN A 113 -16.18 -11.23 -14.65
C GLN A 113 -14.91 -11.85 -14.06
N PHE A 114 -14.21 -12.70 -14.82
CA PHE A 114 -12.90 -13.21 -14.41
C PHE A 114 -11.87 -12.09 -14.26
N ILE A 115 -11.82 -11.14 -15.21
CA ILE A 115 -10.91 -9.99 -15.14
C ILE A 115 -11.23 -9.11 -13.91
N GLN A 116 -12.51 -8.92 -13.60
CA GLN A 116 -12.93 -8.19 -12.41
C GLN A 116 -12.43 -8.87 -11.12
N GLN A 117 -12.51 -10.20 -11.03
CA GLN A 117 -11.98 -10.95 -9.90
C GLN A 117 -10.44 -10.82 -9.77
N LEU A 118 -9.72 -10.73 -10.89
CA LEU A 118 -8.26 -10.50 -10.87
C LEU A 118 -7.90 -9.09 -10.35
N ILE A 119 -8.70 -8.07 -10.68
CA ILE A 119 -8.55 -6.72 -10.14
C ILE A 119 -8.75 -6.74 -8.61
N GLU A 120 -9.83 -7.38 -8.15
CA GLU A 120 -10.14 -7.49 -6.73
C GLU A 120 -9.03 -8.20 -5.95
N LEU A 121 -8.55 -9.33 -6.48
CA LEU A 121 -7.41 -10.07 -5.91
C LEU A 121 -6.15 -9.20 -5.85
N TYR A 122 -5.84 -8.47 -6.93
CA TYR A 122 -4.68 -7.58 -6.96
C TYR A 122 -4.74 -6.48 -5.89
N HIS A 123 -5.92 -5.88 -5.69
CA HIS A 123 -6.13 -4.90 -4.63
C HIS A 123 -6.02 -5.49 -3.23
N GLU A 124 -6.60 -6.67 -3.01
CA GLU A 124 -6.51 -7.37 -1.72
C GLU A 124 -5.05 -7.66 -1.37
N MET A 125 -4.29 -8.20 -2.32
CA MET A 125 -2.86 -8.47 -2.15
C MET A 125 -2.06 -7.19 -1.87
N THR A 126 -2.31 -6.12 -2.63
CA THR A 126 -1.64 -4.83 -2.45
C THR A 126 -1.96 -4.22 -1.09
N LYS A 127 -3.22 -4.30 -0.64
CA LYS A 127 -3.68 -3.83 0.67
C LYS A 127 -3.07 -4.64 1.82
N ALA A 128 -2.92 -5.95 1.63
CA ALA A 128 -2.29 -6.86 2.58
C ALA A 128 -0.75 -6.79 2.57
N GLN A 129 -0.14 -6.02 1.66
CA GLN A 129 1.31 -5.98 1.43
C GLN A 129 1.91 -7.36 1.11
N MET A 130 1.12 -8.23 0.46
CA MET A 130 1.55 -9.56 0.07
C MET A 130 2.21 -9.53 -1.31
N SER A 131 3.29 -10.29 -1.45
CA SER A 131 3.89 -10.60 -2.74
C SER A 131 3.04 -11.64 -3.47
N PHE A 132 3.04 -11.62 -4.81
CA PHE A 132 2.47 -12.72 -5.60
C PHE A 132 3.17 -14.05 -5.35
N LEU A 133 4.40 -14.03 -4.83
CA LEU A 133 5.12 -15.21 -4.39
C LEU A 133 4.53 -15.81 -3.10
N ASP A 134 3.77 -15.04 -2.31
CA ASP A 134 3.17 -15.50 -1.04
C ASP A 134 1.87 -16.29 -1.26
N LEU A 135 1.46 -16.53 -2.52
CA LEU A 135 0.33 -17.39 -2.90
C LEU A 135 0.58 -18.89 -2.65
N GLU A 136 1.67 -19.26 -1.95
CA GLU A 136 2.02 -20.63 -1.61
C GLU A 136 0.93 -21.36 -0.81
N SER A 137 0.10 -20.63 -0.07
CA SER A 137 -1.00 -21.16 0.74
C SER A 137 -2.21 -21.65 -0.09
N LEU A 138 -2.25 -21.37 -1.40
CA LEU A 138 -3.26 -21.95 -2.29
C LEU A 138 -3.02 -23.46 -2.43
N THR A 139 -3.98 -24.25 -1.95
CA THR A 139 -3.95 -25.72 -1.99
C THR A 139 -4.10 -26.29 -3.40
N ASP A 140 -4.68 -25.53 -4.32
CA ASP A 140 -4.85 -25.91 -5.72
C ASP A 140 -3.63 -25.44 -6.54
N GLU A 141 -2.74 -26.38 -6.84
CA GLU A 141 -1.47 -26.11 -7.52
C GLU A 141 -1.67 -25.60 -8.96
N ASP A 142 -2.71 -26.06 -9.66
CA ASP A 142 -2.97 -25.65 -11.05
C ASP A 142 -3.54 -24.24 -11.12
N LYS A 143 -4.49 -23.88 -10.25
CA LYS A 143 -4.96 -22.49 -10.14
C LYS A 143 -3.86 -21.55 -9.70
N ARG A 144 -3.02 -21.98 -8.74
CA ARG A 144 -1.87 -21.21 -8.28
C ARG A 144 -0.89 -20.95 -9.42
N ALA A 145 -0.57 -21.96 -10.22
CA ALA A 145 0.32 -21.82 -11.37
C ALA A 145 -0.19 -20.77 -12.39
N ASP A 146 -1.49 -20.81 -12.70
CA ASP A 146 -2.11 -19.84 -13.59
C ASP A 146 -2.06 -18.41 -13.02
N LEU A 147 -2.44 -18.22 -11.76
CA LEU A 147 -2.42 -16.90 -11.11
C LEU A 147 -1.01 -16.31 -11.05
N LEU A 148 -0.02 -17.14 -10.72
CA LEU A 148 1.40 -16.74 -10.73
C LEU A 148 1.86 -16.30 -12.12
N LEU A 149 1.48 -17.04 -13.17
CA LEU A 149 1.82 -16.71 -14.54
C LEU A 149 1.21 -15.37 -14.96
N ILE A 150 -0.07 -15.17 -14.67
CA ILE A 150 -0.81 -13.94 -15.00
C ILE A 150 -0.20 -12.73 -14.29
N LEU A 151 0.00 -12.81 -12.97
CA LEU A 151 0.55 -11.71 -12.17
C LEU A 151 2.00 -11.39 -12.54
N ARG A 152 2.84 -12.41 -12.78
CA ARG A 152 4.21 -12.20 -13.25
C ARG A 152 4.25 -11.47 -14.59
N LYS A 153 3.37 -11.85 -15.52
CA LYS A 153 3.31 -11.21 -16.84
C LYS A 153 2.78 -9.77 -16.75
N LEU A 154 1.80 -9.50 -15.90
CA LEU A 154 1.33 -8.14 -15.62
C LEU A 154 2.45 -7.24 -15.08
N LEU A 155 3.22 -7.72 -14.11
CA LEU A 155 4.36 -6.98 -13.55
C LEU A 155 5.44 -6.72 -14.60
N LEU A 156 5.72 -7.68 -15.48
CA LEU A 156 6.72 -7.53 -16.54
C LEU A 156 6.31 -6.45 -17.57
N ILE A 157 5.02 -6.35 -17.89
CA ILE A 157 4.47 -5.29 -18.75
C ILE A 157 4.59 -3.93 -18.05
N SER A 158 4.25 -3.85 -16.76
CA SER A 158 4.35 -2.62 -15.97
C SER A 158 5.79 -2.11 -15.88
N ILE A 159 6.75 -3.02 -15.65
CA ILE A 159 8.19 -2.71 -15.62
C ILE A 159 8.64 -2.21 -16.99
N LYS A 160 8.34 -2.93 -18.09
CA LYS A 160 8.69 -2.46 -19.45
C LYS A 160 8.14 -1.07 -19.77
N ALA A 161 6.89 -0.80 -19.38
CA ALA A 161 6.26 0.51 -19.58
C ALA A 161 6.90 1.63 -18.72
N SER A 162 7.50 1.29 -17.57
CA SER A 162 8.27 2.23 -16.74
C SER A 162 9.63 2.52 -17.37
N TRP A 163 10.37 1.47 -17.78
CA TRP A 163 11.67 1.60 -18.44
C TRP A 163 11.60 2.38 -19.76
N LEU A 164 10.58 2.12 -20.59
CA LEU A 164 10.39 2.87 -21.85
C LEU A 164 10.09 4.35 -21.61
N ARG A 165 9.39 4.69 -20.52
CA ARG A 165 9.11 6.09 -20.15
C ARG A 165 10.37 6.80 -19.65
N GLU A 166 11.19 6.15 -18.82
CA GLU A 166 12.45 6.72 -18.34
C GLU A 166 13.46 6.94 -19.46
N VAL A 167 13.56 6.02 -20.42
CA VAL A 167 14.46 6.17 -21.58
C VAL A 167 13.97 7.23 -22.58
N SER A 168 12.65 7.40 -22.75
CA SER A 168 12.09 8.47 -23.60
C SER A 168 12.22 9.88 -23.01
N CYS A 169 12.44 10.02 -21.70
CA CYS A 169 12.67 11.33 -21.06
C CYS A 169 14.14 11.79 -21.12
N LEU A 170 15.04 11.00 -21.71
CA LEU A 170 16.47 11.29 -21.84
C LEU A 170 16.89 11.74 -23.26
N ASN A 171 15.94 11.94 -24.18
CA ASN A 171 16.14 12.55 -25.50
C ASN A 171 15.28 13.81 -25.64
#